data_AF-A0A7X2ID25-F1
#
_entry.id   AF-A0A7X2ID25-F1
#
_cell.length_a   1.000
_cell.length_b   1.000
_cell.length_c   1.000
_cell.angle_alpha   90.00
_cell.angle_beta   90.00
_cell.angle_gamma   90.00
#
_symmetry.space_group_name_H-M   'P 1'
#
loop_
_entity.id
_entity.type
_entity.pdbx_description
1 polymer ?
#
loop_
_entity_poly.entity_id
_entity_poly.type
_entity_poly.pdbx_seq_one_letter_code
_entity_poly.pdbx_strand_id
1 'polypeptide(L)' 'MPTLSKPVCRPHTDTSVAVTFRLEADEEERLAELARQDLRTRSSFVRLLILRGMAAYDNDVKAGRA' A
#
# COMPACT_ATOMS: atom_id res chain seq x y z
N MET A 1 9.24 47.49 -10.38
CA MET A 1 9.14 46.21 -11.11
C MET A 1 9.19 45.09 -10.08
N PRO A 2 8.11 44.34 -9.83
CA PRO A 2 8.16 43.22 -8.90
C PRO A 2 8.85 42.03 -9.58
N THR A 3 9.88 41.50 -8.96
CA THR A 3 10.59 40.30 -9.41
C THR A 3 9.72 39.08 -9.08
N LEU A 4 9.26 38.37 -10.10
CA LEU A 4 8.59 37.08 -9.96
C LEU A 4 9.62 36.08 -9.40
N SER A 5 9.50 35.77 -8.11
CA SER A 5 10.22 34.65 -7.50
C SER A 5 9.78 33.36 -8.18
N LYS A 6 10.72 32.69 -8.87
CA LYS A 6 10.48 31.38 -9.47
C LYS A 6 10.04 30.41 -8.36
N PRO A 7 8.95 29.65 -8.53
CA PRO A 7 8.59 28.62 -7.57
C PRO A 7 9.71 27.59 -7.54
N VAL A 8 10.32 27.41 -6.36
CA VAL A 8 11.26 26.32 -6.11
C VAL A 8 10.46 25.02 -6.18
N CYS A 9 10.50 24.34 -7.33
CA CYS A 9 10.04 22.96 -7.42
C CYS A 9 10.94 22.12 -6.51
N ARG A 10 10.46 21.78 -5.32
CA ARG A 10 11.04 20.70 -4.53
C ARG A 10 10.85 19.42 -5.34
N PRO A 11 11.88 18.56 -5.49
CA PRO A 11 11.68 17.28 -6.14
C PRO A 11 10.62 16.51 -5.35
N HIS A 12 9.51 16.18 -6.01
CA HIS A 12 8.50 15.29 -5.47
C HIS A 12 9.10 13.89 -5.51
N THR A 13 9.87 13.52 -4.49
CA THR A 13 10.30 12.13 -4.29
C THR A 13 9.10 11.34 -3.78
N ASP A 14 8.13 11.09 -4.66
CA ASP A 14 7.12 10.07 -4.42
C ASP A 14 7.84 8.74 -4.29
N THR A 15 7.89 8.22 -3.06
CA THR A 15 8.48 6.90 -2.75
C THR A 15 7.50 5.75 -3.03
N SER A 16 6.26 6.08 -3.40
CA SER A 16 5.24 5.12 -3.82
C SER A 16 5.50 4.63 -5.24
N VAL A 17 5.67 3.32 -5.38
CA VAL A 17 5.77 2.63 -6.67
C VAL A 17 4.48 1.84 -6.91
N ALA A 18 3.98 1.84 -8.14
CA ALA A 18 2.86 0.99 -8.52
C ALA A 18 3.27 -0.48 -8.51
N VAL A 19 2.45 -1.34 -7.89
CA VAL A 19 2.66 -2.79 -7.86
C VAL A 19 1.42 -3.45 -8.44
N THR A 20 1.64 -4.44 -9.30
CA THR A 20 0.58 -5.20 -9.96
C THR A 20 0.60 -6.63 -9.44
N PHE A 21 -0.58 -7.14 -9.09
CA PHE A 21 -0.76 -8.52 -8.63
C PHE A 21 -1.70 -9.24 -9.59
N ARG A 22 -1.53 -10.55 -9.71
CA ARG A 22 -2.51 -11.40 -10.37
C ARG A 22 -3.37 -12.02 -9.28
N LEU A 23 -4.67 -11.89 -9.44
CA LEU A 23 -5.69 -12.46 -8.57
C LEU A 23 -6.69 -13.18 -9.47
N GLU A 24 -7.26 -14.26 -8.97
CA GLU A 24 -8.44 -14.82 -9.60
C GLU A 24 -9.64 -13.85 -9.45
N ALA A 25 -10.65 -14.00 -10.30
CA ALA A 25 -11.76 -13.06 -10.35
C ALA A 25 -12.55 -12.96 -9.03
N ASP A 26 -12.72 -14.09 -8.35
CA ASP A 26 -13.36 -14.18 -7.04
C ASP A 26 -12.51 -13.56 -5.93
N GLU A 27 -11.19 -13.71 -5.99
CA GLU A 27 -10.25 -13.07 -5.07
C GLU A 27 -10.27 -11.55 -5.22
N GLU A 28 -10.34 -11.03 -6.45
CA GLU A 28 -10.43 -9.59 -6.72
C GLU A 28 -11.74 -9.01 -6.16
N GLU A 29 -12.88 -9.67 -6.40
CA GLU A 29 -14.18 -9.24 -5.91
C GLU A 29 -14.21 -9.21 -4.37
N ARG A 30 -13.75 -10.29 -3.74
CA ARG A 30 -13.67 -10.38 -2.28
C ARG A 30 -12.77 -9.31 -1.70
N LEU A 31 -11.62 -9.05 -2.31
CA LEU A 31 -10.70 -7.99 -1.89
C LEU A 31 -11.38 -6.61 -1.98
N ALA A 32 -12.11 -6.34 -3.06
CA ALA A 32 -12.82 -5.08 -3.25
C ALA A 32 -13.94 -4.89 -2.21
N GLU A 33 -14.65 -5.96 -1.84
CA GLU A 33 -15.66 -5.92 -0.79
C GLU A 33 -15.04 -5.64 0.59
N LEU A 34 -13.98 -6.35 0.96
CA LEU A 34 -13.28 -6.14 2.23
C LEU A 34 -12.70 -4.72 2.34
N ALA A 35 -12.12 -4.21 1.26
CA ALA A 35 -11.61 -2.83 1.22
C ALA A 35 -12.73 -1.79 1.43
N ARG A 36 -13.92 -2.03 0.85
CA ARG A 36 -15.10 -1.18 1.08
C ARG A 36 -15.57 -1.22 2.54
N GLN A 37 -15.62 -2.41 3.14
CA GLN A 37 -16.00 -2.58 4.54
C GLN A 37 -15.04 -1.85 5.49
N ASP A 38 -13.75 -1.80 5.16
CA ASP A 38 -12.72 -1.07 5.92
C ASP A 38 -12.63 0.44 5.56
N LEU A 39 -13.52 0.94 4.68
CA LEU A 39 -13.54 2.32 4.19
C LEU A 39 -12.21 2.76 3.55
N ARG A 40 -11.57 1.87 2.77
CA ARG A 40 -10.27 2.11 2.12
C ARG A 40 -10.32 1.91 0.61
N THR A 41 -9.33 2.48 -0.06
CA THR A 41 -9.00 2.08 -1.43
C THR A 41 -8.42 0.66 -1.43
N ARG A 42 -8.57 -0.06 -2.54
CA ARG A 42 -7.98 -1.40 -2.72
C ARG A 42 -6.47 -1.40 -2.47
N SER A 43 -5.74 -0.40 -2.99
CA SER A 43 -4.29 -0.29 -2.81
C SER A 43 -3.87 -0.10 -1.35
N SER A 44 -4.58 0.77 -0.61
CA SER A 44 -4.33 0.99 0.82
C SER A 44 -4.62 -0.27 1.63
N PHE A 45 -5.72 -0.95 1.32
CA PHE A 45 -6.13 -2.18 1.99
C PHE A 45 -5.13 -3.33 1.76
N VAL A 46 -4.73 -3.58 0.50
CA VAL A 46 -3.69 -4.57 0.16
C VAL A 46 -2.38 -4.27 0.89
N ARG A 47 -1.96 -3.01 0.91
CA ARG A 47 -0.74 -2.61 1.65
C ARG A 47 -0.83 -2.98 3.13
N LEU A 48 -1.98 -2.80 3.77
CA LEU A 48 -2.17 -3.21 5.17
C LEU A 48 -2.13 -4.71 5.36
N LEU A 49 -2.73 -5.48 4.45
CA LEU A 49 -2.66 -6.95 4.50
C LEU A 49 -1.21 -7.45 4.41
N ILE A 50 -0.42 -6.88 3.48
CA ILE A 50 1.00 -7.21 3.33
C ILE A 50 1.76 -6.91 4.63
N LEU A 51 1.59 -5.70 5.19
CA LEU A 51 2.27 -5.32 6.43
C LEU A 51 1.88 -6.21 7.62
N ARG A 52 0.61 -6.59 7.74
CA ARG A 52 0.14 -7.53 8.77
C ARG A 52 0.75 -8.92 8.58
N GLY A 53 0.80 -9.40 7.33
CA GLY A 53 1.42 -10.68 6.99
C GLY A 53 2.90 -10.71 7.35
N MET A 54 3.65 -9.64 7.03
CA MET A 54 5.05 -9.51 7.41
C MET A 54 5.25 -9.51 8.92
N ALA A 55 4.43 -8.75 9.67
CA ALA A 55 4.51 -8.72 11.12
C ALA A 55 4.20 -10.08 11.77
N ALA A 56 3.22 -10.81 11.23
CA ALA A 56 2.90 -12.16 11.68
C ALA A 56 4.05 -13.13 11.39
N TYR A 57 4.60 -13.09 10.17
CA TYR A 57 5.74 -13.88 9.77
C TYR A 57 6.97 -13.63 10.67
N ASP A 58 7.30 -12.37 10.94
CA ASP A 58 8.41 -12.01 11.84
C ASP A 58 8.23 -12.59 13.25
N ASN A 59 6.99 -12.63 13.74
CA ASN A 59 6.68 -13.22 15.04
C ASN A 59 6.85 -14.75 15.03
N ASP A 60 6.44 -15.41 13.94
CA ASP A 60 6.60 -16.86 13.81
C ASP A 60 8.07 -17.28 13.66
N VAL A 61 8.87 -16.50 12.92
CA VAL A 61 10.33 -16.68 12.83
C VAL A 61 10.97 -16.54 14.22
N LYS A 62 10.62 -15.50 14.98
CA LYS A 62 11.14 -15.30 16.35
C LYS A 62 10.71 -16.39 17.31
N ALA A 63 9.53 -16.98 17.09
CA ALA A 63 9.03 -18.09 17.89
C ALA A 63 9.57 -19.47 17.46
N GLY A 64 10.37 -19.55 16.39
CA GLY A 64 10.91 -20.81 15.86
C GLY A 64 9.86 -21.72 15.23
N ARG A 65 8.78 -21.14 14.69
CA ARG A 65 7.65 -21.88 14.08
C ARG A 65 7.62 -21.79 12.54
N ALA A 66 8.56 -21.07 11.96
CA ALA A 66 8.66 -20.82 10.51
C ALA A 66 9.45 -21.92 9.78
#